data_AF-A0A944R4K2-F1
#
_entry.id   AF-A0A944R4K2-F1
#
_cell.length_a   1.000
_cell.length_b   1.000
_cell.length_c   1.000
_cell.angle_alpha   90.00
_cell.angle_beta   90.00
_cell.angle_gamma   90.00
#
_symmetry.space_group_name_H-M   'P 1'
#
loop_
_entity.id
_entity.type
_entity.pdbx_description
1 polymer ?
#
loop_
_entity_poly.entity_id
_entity_poly.type
_entity_poly.pdbx_seq_one_letter_code
_entity_poly.pdbx_strand_id
1 'polypeptide(L)'
;MRGDFVPNNEVDAYPIYVDLVENPVKYRGGEFVISGVVEQQSPAPPPWDSVGEWFVRDSDGVPFVLYVVGETDIRAKADIVASTRFYKTVDLTGRDGNVRSFATFVTSSTCITVEELGSIVPLPLILVPIVVIGAMTVFLLSRNKPSRKLLPRHGSPHIDEVIDAVAAVSVDLPDDPADALALLHESAEELT
;
A
#
# COMPACT_ATOMS: atom_id res chain seq x y z
N MET A 1 17.45 21.77 -38.46
CA MET A 1 18.61 22.01 -37.60
C MET A 1 18.09 22.26 -36.20
N ARG A 2 18.14 21.25 -35.32
CA ARG A 2 17.81 21.35 -33.90
C ARG A 2 19.11 21.67 -33.17
N GLY A 3 19.18 22.84 -32.54
CA GLY A 3 20.30 23.21 -31.69
C GLY A 3 20.09 22.61 -30.31
N ASP A 4 20.97 21.69 -29.93
CA ASP A 4 21.04 21.15 -28.58
C ASP A 4 21.65 22.23 -27.67
N PHE A 5 20.79 23.00 -27.01
CA PHE A 5 21.19 23.92 -25.94
C PHE A 5 20.79 23.28 -24.61
N VAL A 6 21.73 22.56 -24.00
CA VAL A 6 21.62 22.13 -22.60
C VAL A 6 22.64 22.96 -21.81
N PRO A 7 22.21 24.07 -21.16
CA PRO A 7 23.11 24.78 -20.27
C PRO A 7 23.26 23.93 -19.00
N ASN A 8 24.43 23.29 -18.86
CA ASN A 8 24.93 22.79 -17.58
C ASN A 8 25.25 23.99 -16.69
N ASN A 9 24.22 24.52 -16.05
CA ASN A 9 24.36 25.52 -15.00
C ASN A 9 24.28 24.79 -13.67
N GLU A 10 25.45 24.35 -13.21
CA GLU A 10 25.75 24.04 -11.81
C GLU A 10 25.75 25.38 -11.05
N VAL A 11 24.57 25.98 -10.95
CA VAL A 11 24.31 27.19 -10.18
C VAL A 11 23.99 26.71 -8.78
N ASP A 12 24.72 27.22 -7.78
CA ASP A 12 24.39 27.10 -6.36
C ASP A 12 22.87 27.10 -6.23
N ALA A 13 22.30 25.97 -5.80
CA ALA A 13 20.88 25.67 -5.88
C ALA A 13 20.10 26.53 -4.89
N TYR A 14 20.09 27.84 -5.13
CA TYR A 14 19.06 28.70 -4.59
C TYR A 14 17.76 28.14 -5.13
N PRO A 15 16.80 27.80 -4.25
CA PRO A 15 15.55 27.20 -4.68
C PRO A 15 14.92 28.18 -5.66
N ILE A 16 14.91 27.79 -6.95
CA ILE A 16 14.48 28.63 -8.07
C ILE A 16 13.08 29.22 -7.82
N TYR A 17 12.28 28.50 -7.05
CA TYR A 17 10.96 28.89 -6.59
C TYR A 17 10.93 30.18 -5.77
N VAL A 18 11.95 30.49 -4.96
CA VAL A 18 12.00 31.75 -4.19
C VAL A 18 12.14 32.94 -5.13
N ASP A 19 13.05 32.87 -6.10
CA ASP A 19 13.24 33.95 -7.08
C ASP A 19 12.05 34.06 -8.05
N LEU A 20 11.39 32.95 -8.38
CA LEU A 20 10.12 32.96 -9.13
C LEU A 20 9.00 33.69 -8.38
N VAL A 21 8.98 33.59 -7.04
CA VAL A 21 8.00 34.27 -6.19
C VAL A 21 8.34 35.75 -6.02
N GLU A 22 9.62 36.09 -5.83
CA GLU A 22 10.07 37.47 -5.66
C GLU A 22 10.04 38.28 -6.97
N ASN A 23 10.35 37.65 -8.12
CA ASN A 23 10.51 38.31 -9.41
C ASN A 23 9.68 37.67 -10.55
N PRO A 24 8.36 37.47 -10.40
CA PRO A 24 7.55 36.68 -11.33
C PRO A 24 7.47 37.26 -12.75
N VAL A 25 7.59 38.58 -12.90
CA VAL A 25 7.53 39.24 -14.22
C VAL A 25 8.70 38.83 -15.11
N LYS A 26 9.88 38.61 -14.52
CA LYS A 26 11.10 38.22 -15.24
C LYS A 26 11.00 36.83 -15.86
N TYR A 27 10.24 35.93 -15.23
CA TYR A 27 10.20 34.52 -15.56
C TYR A 27 8.92 34.06 -16.28
N ARG A 28 7.91 34.93 -16.38
CA ARG A 28 6.63 34.60 -17.01
C ARG A 28 6.82 34.06 -18.43
N GLY A 29 6.24 32.88 -18.68
CA GLY A 29 6.33 32.17 -19.96
C GLY A 29 7.62 31.37 -20.16
N GLY A 30 8.58 31.48 -19.23
CA GLY A 30 9.82 30.69 -19.26
C GLY A 30 9.53 29.20 -19.13
N GLU A 31 10.32 28.39 -19.84
CA GLU A 31 10.24 26.92 -19.80
C GLU A 31 11.14 26.38 -18.68
N PHE A 32 10.59 25.45 -17.89
CA PHE A 32 11.25 24.83 -16.76
C PHE A 32 11.00 23.33 -16.77
N VAL A 33 11.98 22.57 -16.30
CA VAL A 33 11.78 21.17 -15.92
C VAL A 33 11.66 21.15 -14.41
N ILE A 34 10.53 20.65 -13.90
CA ILE A 34 10.27 20.55 -12.47
C ILE A 34 10.08 19.09 -12.10
N SER A 35 10.45 18.76 -10.86
CA SER A 35 10.22 17.44 -10.27
C SER A 35 9.61 17.60 -8.87
N GLY A 36 8.84 16.61 -8.46
CA GLY A 36 8.27 16.58 -7.12
C GLY A 36 7.18 15.54 -6.92
N VAL A 37 6.66 15.47 -5.70
CA VAL A 37 5.59 14.56 -5.31
C VAL A 37 4.26 15.28 -5.36
N VAL A 38 3.27 14.69 -6.04
CA VAL A 38 1.90 15.22 -6.05
C VAL A 38 1.27 15.00 -4.67
N GLU A 39 0.99 16.07 -3.93
CA GLU A 39 0.37 15.96 -2.60
C GLU A 39 -1.15 16.00 -2.65
N GLN A 40 -1.69 16.84 -3.53
CA GLN A 40 -3.12 17.06 -3.68
C GLN A 40 -3.45 17.36 -5.14
N GLN A 41 -4.63 16.89 -5.58
CA GLN A 41 -5.20 17.21 -6.88
C GLN A 41 -6.63 17.71 -6.67
N SER A 42 -7.01 18.73 -7.41
CA SER A 42 -8.38 19.24 -7.48
C SER A 42 -8.73 19.61 -8.92
N PRO A 43 -9.98 19.45 -9.34
CA PRO A 43 -10.42 19.98 -10.63
C PRO A 43 -10.36 21.52 -10.57
N ALA A 44 -9.94 22.16 -11.67
CA ALA A 44 -10.05 23.59 -11.81
C ALA A 44 -11.53 24.01 -11.87
N PRO A 45 -11.88 25.21 -11.39
CA PRO A 45 -13.24 25.70 -11.50
C PRO A 45 -13.62 25.97 -12.97
N PRO A 46 -14.93 25.98 -13.30
CA PRO A 46 -15.40 26.32 -14.63
C PRO A 46 -14.84 27.67 -15.12
N PRO A 47 -14.54 27.81 -16.43
CA PRO A 47 -14.85 26.89 -17.54
C PRO A 47 -13.77 25.83 -17.82
N TRP A 48 -12.85 25.58 -16.88
CA TRP A 48 -11.65 24.78 -17.12
C TRP A 48 -11.82 23.30 -16.75
N ASP A 49 -12.88 22.67 -17.23
CA ASP A 49 -13.27 21.31 -16.82
C ASP A 49 -12.21 20.24 -17.16
N SER A 50 -11.31 20.53 -18.11
CA SER A 50 -10.20 19.67 -18.53
C SER A 50 -8.85 20.05 -17.90
N VAL A 51 -8.84 20.90 -16.87
CA VAL A 51 -7.62 21.35 -16.19
C VAL A 51 -7.62 20.87 -14.75
N GLY A 52 -6.57 20.15 -14.36
CA GLY A 52 -6.30 19.81 -12.97
C GLY A 52 -5.45 20.89 -12.30
N GLU A 53 -5.80 21.30 -11.09
CA GLU A 53 -4.95 22.08 -10.18
C GLU A 53 -4.27 21.13 -9.20
N TRP A 54 -2.95 21.01 -9.30
CA TRP A 54 -2.15 20.09 -8.49
C TRP A 54 -1.26 20.87 -7.53
N PHE A 55 -1.19 20.39 -6.30
CA PHE A 55 -0.23 20.84 -5.30
C PHE A 55 0.93 19.84 -5.27
N VAL A 56 2.12 20.30 -5.63
CA VAL A 56 3.31 19.47 -5.76
C VAL A 56 4.37 20.00 -4.82
N ARG A 57 5.14 19.10 -4.21
CA ARG A 57 6.27 19.42 -3.34
C ARG A 57 7.54 18.87 -3.95
N ASP A 58 8.55 19.71 -4.15
CA ASP A 58 9.85 19.26 -4.63
C ASP A 58 10.62 18.41 -3.59
N SER A 59 11.83 17.99 -3.93
CA SER A 59 12.72 17.24 -3.04
C SER A 59 13.16 18.00 -1.79
N ASP A 60 13.18 19.34 -1.85
CA ASP A 60 13.58 20.21 -0.74
C ASP A 60 12.39 20.57 0.17
N GLY A 61 11.20 20.07 -0.17
CA GLY A 61 9.98 20.33 0.58
C GLY A 61 9.30 21.65 0.19
N VAL A 62 9.75 22.34 -0.85
CA VAL A 62 9.16 23.59 -1.34
C VAL A 62 7.91 23.28 -2.17
N PRO A 63 6.73 23.78 -1.75
CA PRO A 63 5.50 23.58 -2.50
C PRO A 63 5.35 24.54 -3.68
N PHE A 64 4.73 24.06 -4.75
CA PHE A 64 4.29 24.85 -5.89
C PHE A 64 2.98 24.32 -6.49
N VAL A 65 2.32 25.15 -7.29
CA VAL A 65 1.06 24.79 -7.97
C VAL A 65 1.36 24.42 -9.42
N LEU A 66 0.78 23.33 -9.90
CA LEU A 66 0.90 22.87 -11.27
C LEU A 66 -0.50 22.72 -11.87
N TYR A 67 -0.79 23.51 -12.91
CA TYR A 67 -1.97 23.34 -13.74
C TYR A 67 -1.67 22.33 -14.85
N VAL A 68 -2.41 21.23 -14.88
CA VAL A 68 -2.27 20.15 -15.85
C VAL A 68 -3.43 20.19 -16.82
N VAL A 69 -3.13 20.42 -18.10
CA VAL A 69 -4.13 20.44 -19.18
C VAL A 69 -4.25 19.05 -19.80
N GLY A 70 -5.47 18.52 -19.79
CA GLY A 70 -5.81 17.20 -20.34
C GLY A 70 -6.15 16.18 -19.26
N GLU A 71 -6.74 15.06 -19.69
CA GLU A 71 -7.04 13.93 -18.80
C GLU A 71 -5.75 13.23 -18.35
N THR A 72 -5.77 12.73 -17.12
CA THR A 72 -4.62 12.12 -16.44
C THR A 72 -5.12 11.16 -15.35
N ASP A 73 -4.48 10.00 -15.24
CA ASP A 73 -4.76 8.97 -14.24
C ASP A 73 -3.69 8.91 -13.13
N ILE A 74 -2.77 9.89 -13.12
CA ILE A 74 -1.72 10.03 -12.12
C ILE A 74 -2.35 10.18 -10.74
N ARG A 75 -1.96 9.31 -9.81
CA ARG A 75 -2.48 9.28 -8.44
C ARG A 75 -1.78 10.31 -7.57
N ALA A 76 -2.44 10.72 -6.48
CA ALA A 76 -1.75 11.41 -5.40
C ALA A 76 -0.59 10.56 -4.86
N LYS A 77 0.45 11.22 -4.36
CA LYS A 77 1.73 10.67 -3.92
C LYS A 77 2.62 10.08 -5.02
N ALA A 78 2.26 10.25 -6.29
CA ALA A 78 3.16 9.94 -7.39
C ALA A 78 4.30 10.97 -7.47
N ASP A 79 5.52 10.47 -7.68
CA ASP A 79 6.67 11.27 -8.08
C ASP A 79 6.54 11.59 -9.57
N ILE A 80 6.66 12.86 -9.90
CA ILE A 80 6.52 13.35 -11.27
C ILE A 80 7.72 14.18 -11.68
N VAL A 81 8.04 14.11 -12.97
CA VAL A 81 8.93 15.03 -13.67
C VAL A 81 8.16 15.60 -14.85
N ALA A 82 8.12 16.92 -14.99
CA ALA A 82 7.35 17.58 -16.04
C ALA A 82 8.12 18.73 -16.69
N SER A 83 8.01 18.82 -18.01
CA SER A 83 8.34 20.06 -18.73
C SER A 83 7.15 21.01 -18.63
N THR A 84 7.39 22.23 -18.17
CA THR A 84 6.34 23.18 -17.80
C THR A 84 6.69 24.59 -18.23
N ARG A 85 5.69 25.48 -18.20
CA ARG A 85 5.90 26.92 -18.33
C ARG A 85 5.48 27.64 -17.06
N PHE A 86 6.33 28.55 -16.58
CA PHE A 86 5.96 29.40 -15.46
C PHE A 86 4.88 30.39 -15.89
N TYR A 87 3.79 30.48 -15.13
CA TYR A 87 2.65 31.30 -15.45
C TYR A 87 2.62 32.57 -14.59
N LYS A 88 2.46 32.39 -13.28
CA LYS A 88 2.35 33.48 -12.30
C LYS A 88 2.61 32.93 -10.89
N THR A 89 2.52 33.82 -9.92
CA THR A 89 2.35 33.45 -8.52
C THR A 89 0.87 33.45 -8.15
N VAL A 90 0.50 32.60 -7.20
CA VAL A 90 -0.84 32.59 -6.59
C VAL A 90 -0.72 32.67 -5.08
N ASP A 91 -1.58 33.47 -4.48
CA ASP A 91 -1.69 33.58 -3.03
C ASP A 91 -2.77 32.61 -2.57
N LEU A 92 -2.40 31.67 -1.70
CA LEU A 92 -3.34 30.75 -1.08
C LEU A 92 -3.33 30.97 0.44
N THR A 93 -4.52 30.99 1.03
CA THR A 93 -4.69 31.06 2.47
C THR A 93 -4.64 29.66 3.05
N GLY A 94 -3.65 29.41 3.90
CA GLY A 94 -3.51 28.15 4.62
C GLY A 94 -4.62 27.95 5.66
N ARG A 95 -4.70 26.74 6.22
CA ARG A 95 -5.61 26.44 7.35
C ARG A 95 -5.28 27.24 8.61
N ASP A 96 -4.03 27.70 8.72
CA ASP A 96 -3.53 28.60 9.76
C ASP A 96 -3.97 30.06 9.55
N GLY A 97 -4.70 30.36 8.47
CA GLY A 97 -5.12 31.71 8.10
C GLY A 97 -4.02 32.56 7.48
N ASN A 98 -2.79 32.03 7.36
CA ASN A 98 -1.68 32.75 6.76
C ASN A 98 -1.77 32.67 5.24
N VAL A 99 -1.63 33.82 4.59
CA VAL A 99 -1.52 33.91 3.13
C VAL A 99 -0.08 33.58 2.75
N ARG A 100 0.09 32.66 1.80
CA ARG A 100 1.40 32.27 1.25
C ARG A 100 1.34 32.34 -0.26
N SER A 101 2.41 32.86 -0.86
CA SER A 101 2.55 32.94 -2.32
C SER A 101 3.28 31.71 -2.83
N PHE A 102 2.74 31.09 -3.88
CA PHE A 102 3.31 29.90 -4.51
C PHE A 102 3.61 30.19 -5.98
N ALA A 103 4.74 29.68 -6.47
CA ALA A 103 5.03 29.64 -7.89
C ALA A 103 3.99 28.73 -8.58
N THR A 104 3.52 29.14 -9.76
CA THR A 104 2.52 28.39 -10.51
C THR A 104 3.00 28.11 -11.93
N PHE A 105 2.89 26.84 -12.31
CA PHE A 105 3.30 26.33 -13.61
C PHE A 105 2.10 25.78 -14.38
N VAL A 106 2.23 25.71 -15.69
CA VAL A 106 1.26 25.07 -16.58
C VAL A 106 1.98 24.02 -17.41
N THR A 107 1.36 22.85 -17.56
CA THR A 107 1.86 21.75 -18.38
C THR A 107 0.70 21.01 -19.06
N SER A 108 1.02 20.19 -20.05
CA SER A 108 0.09 19.20 -20.62
C SER A 108 0.28 17.86 -19.91
N SER A 109 -0.78 17.07 -19.75
CA SER A 109 -0.67 15.70 -19.21
C SER A 109 0.33 14.84 -20.00
N THR A 110 0.49 15.10 -21.30
CA THR A 110 1.46 14.39 -22.16
C THR A 110 2.93 14.73 -21.87
N CYS A 111 3.19 15.83 -21.15
CA CYS A 111 4.54 16.27 -20.78
C CYS A 111 4.95 15.83 -19.37
N ILE A 112 4.11 15.04 -18.69
CA ILE A 112 4.36 14.53 -17.35
C ILE A 112 4.88 13.10 -17.47
N THR A 113 6.03 12.85 -16.88
CA THR A 113 6.57 11.52 -16.66
C THR A 113 6.37 11.16 -15.20
N VAL A 114 5.75 10.01 -14.94
CA VAL A 114 5.66 9.47 -13.58
C VAL A 114 6.92 8.65 -13.32
N GLU A 115 7.67 9.01 -12.30
CA GLU A 115 8.70 8.14 -11.78
C GLU A 115 7.99 7.10 -10.92
N GLU A 116 7.69 5.94 -11.52
CA GLU A 116 7.40 4.78 -10.71
C GLU A 116 8.67 4.52 -9.89
N LEU A 117 8.62 4.84 -8.59
CA LEU A 117 9.45 4.18 -7.59
C LEU A 117 9.11 2.70 -7.72
N GLY A 118 9.76 2.03 -8.68
CA GLY A 118 9.52 0.63 -8.99
C GLY A 118 9.62 -0.07 -7.67
N SER A 119 8.49 -0.58 -7.18
CA SER A 119 8.32 -1.02 -5.80
C SER A 119 9.53 -1.87 -5.42
N ILE A 120 10.49 -1.24 -4.74
CA ILE A 120 11.70 -1.93 -4.30
C ILE A 120 11.20 -2.65 -3.08
N VAL A 121 10.46 -3.74 -3.29
CA VAL A 121 10.17 -4.69 -2.23
C VAL A 121 11.55 -5.12 -1.77
N PRO A 122 11.97 -4.72 -0.56
CA PRO A 122 13.34 -4.96 -0.15
C PRO A 122 13.53 -6.48 -0.19
N LEU A 123 14.57 -6.94 -0.88
CA LEU A 123 14.86 -8.36 -1.13
C LEU A 123 14.66 -9.26 0.13
N PRO A 124 15.01 -8.82 1.36
CA PRO A 124 14.74 -9.59 2.57
C PRO A 124 13.26 -9.94 2.80
N LEU A 125 12.34 -9.05 2.44
CA LEU A 125 10.90 -9.23 2.63
C LEU A 125 10.35 -10.36 1.72
N ILE A 126 10.95 -10.55 0.55
CA ILE A 126 10.65 -11.67 -0.36
C ILE A 126 11.23 -12.99 0.18
N LEU A 127 12.35 -12.94 0.91
CA LEU A 127 12.99 -14.15 1.47
C LEU A 127 12.22 -14.72 2.67
N VAL A 128 11.51 -13.90 3.45
CA VAL A 128 10.74 -14.35 4.62
C VAL A 128 9.79 -15.52 4.31
N PRO A 129 8.85 -15.43 3.33
CA PRO A 129 7.94 -16.54 3.05
C PRO A 129 8.68 -17.81 2.59
N ILE A 130 9.79 -17.67 1.85
CA ILE A 130 10.60 -18.82 1.40
C ILE A 130 11.22 -19.54 2.60
N VAL A 131 11.79 -18.80 3.55
CA VAL A 131 12.38 -19.37 4.77
C VAL A 131 11.31 -20.02 5.62
N VAL A 132 10.12 -19.42 5.76
CA VAL A 132 9.00 -19.99 6.51
C VAL A 132 8.51 -21.29 5.88
N ILE A 133 8.34 -21.34 4.56
CA ILE A 133 7.94 -22.56 3.84
C ILE A 133 9.03 -23.64 3.97
N GLY A 134 10.31 -23.27 3.86
CA GLY A 134 11.44 -24.17 4.07
C GLY A 134 11.49 -24.74 5.49
N ALA A 135 11.30 -23.90 6.51
CA ALA A 135 11.27 -24.34 7.90
C ALA A 135 10.06 -25.26 8.16
N MET A 136 8.89 -24.93 7.61
CA MET A 136 7.66 -25.72 7.78
C MET A 136 7.78 -27.10 7.11
N THR A 137 8.37 -27.18 5.91
CA THR A 137 8.62 -28.46 5.23
C THR A 137 9.60 -29.33 6.00
N VAL A 138 10.71 -28.77 6.48
CA VAL A 138 11.66 -29.51 7.35
C VAL A 138 11.00 -29.97 8.64
N PHE A 139 10.20 -29.12 9.28
CA PHE A 139 9.45 -29.46 10.50
C PHE A 139 8.49 -30.64 10.27
N LEU A 140 7.68 -30.61 9.21
CA LEU A 140 6.75 -31.69 8.87
C LEU A 140 7.47 -33.01 8.56
N LEU A 141 8.59 -32.95 7.82
CA LEU A 141 9.40 -34.14 7.53
C LEU A 141 10.03 -34.73 8.80
N SER A 142 10.49 -33.87 9.73
CA SER A 142 11.06 -34.34 11.00
C SER A 142 10.03 -35.01 11.91
N ARG A 143 8.75 -34.62 11.80
CA ARG A 143 7.67 -35.11 12.66
C ARG A 143 7.13 -36.46 12.19
N ASN A 144 7.28 -36.77 10.90
CA ASN A 144 7.05 -38.10 10.36
C ASN A 144 8.19 -39.05 10.79
N LYS A 145 8.27 -39.34 12.09
CA LYS A 145 8.99 -40.53 12.54
C LYS A 145 8.29 -41.72 11.89
N PRO A 146 9.01 -42.58 11.14
CA PRO A 146 8.42 -43.83 10.67
C PRO A 146 7.99 -44.58 11.92
N SER A 147 6.66 -44.61 12.14
CA SER A 147 6.06 -45.46 13.14
C SER A 147 6.54 -46.86 12.81
N ARG A 148 7.50 -47.36 13.59
CA ARG A 148 8.01 -48.71 13.46
C ARG A 148 6.78 -49.58 13.60
N LYS A 149 6.30 -50.13 12.48
CA LYS A 149 5.19 -51.07 12.45
C LYS A 149 5.55 -52.20 13.42
N LEU A 150 4.99 -52.14 14.63
CA LEU A 150 5.03 -53.24 15.58
C LEU A 150 4.22 -54.37 14.95
N LEU A 151 4.84 -55.54 14.87
CA LEU A 151 4.26 -56.79 14.41
C LEU A 151 2.87 -57.01 15.05
N PRO A 152 1.89 -57.54 14.30
CA PRO A 152 0.56 -57.77 14.83
C PRO A 152 0.59 -58.94 15.82
N ARG A 153 0.33 -58.64 17.10
CA ARG A 153 0.07 -59.64 18.13
C ARG A 153 -1.44 -59.73 18.32
N HIS A 154 -2.00 -60.88 18.00
CA HIS A 154 -3.37 -61.27 18.33
C HIS A 154 -3.68 -61.00 19.81
N GLY A 155 -4.79 -60.31 20.06
CA GLY A 155 -5.39 -60.09 21.39
C GLY A 155 -6.69 -59.29 21.18
N SER A 156 -7.81 -59.97 20.99
CA SER A 156 -8.86 -60.31 21.97
C SER A 156 -10.09 -59.40 21.74
N PRO A 157 -11.24 -59.96 21.34
CA PRO A 157 -12.45 -59.20 21.05
C PRO A 157 -13.15 -58.83 22.35
N HIS A 158 -12.99 -57.61 22.83
CA HIS A 158 -13.77 -57.16 23.99
C HIS A 158 -14.05 -55.65 24.03
N ILE A 159 -13.63 -54.90 23.00
CA ILE A 159 -13.87 -53.43 22.94
C ILE A 159 -15.05 -53.11 22.02
N ASP A 160 -15.33 -53.97 21.03
CA ASP A 160 -16.45 -53.74 20.10
C ASP A 160 -17.83 -53.87 20.79
N GLU A 161 -17.94 -54.65 21.87
CA GLU A 161 -19.20 -54.77 22.65
C GLU A 161 -19.51 -53.51 23.48
N VAL A 162 -18.49 -52.74 23.90
CA VAL A 162 -18.70 -51.50 24.67
C VAL A 162 -19.11 -50.36 23.74
N ILE A 163 -18.58 -50.34 22.51
CA ILE A 163 -18.93 -49.32 21.51
C ILE A 163 -20.36 -49.54 20.99
N ASP A 164 -20.80 -50.78 20.80
CA ASP A 164 -22.20 -51.09 20.44
C ASP A 164 -23.18 -50.82 21.60
N ALA A 165 -22.77 -51.03 22.85
CA ALA A 165 -23.60 -50.70 24.03
C ALA A 165 -23.80 -49.18 24.20
N VAL A 166 -22.77 -48.37 23.93
CA VAL A 166 -22.88 -46.90 23.98
C VAL A 166 -23.69 -46.35 22.80
N ALA A 167 -23.62 -46.99 21.63
CA ALA A 167 -24.45 -46.63 20.48
C ALA A 167 -25.94 -46.96 20.68
N ALA A 168 -26.28 -47.95 21.52
CA ALA A 168 -27.68 -48.30 21.81
C ALA A 168 -28.38 -47.31 22.75
N VAL A 169 -27.63 -46.55 23.57
CA VAL A 169 -28.19 -45.55 24.51
C VAL A 169 -28.24 -44.15 23.88
N SER A 170 -27.60 -43.95 22.72
CA SER A 170 -27.39 -42.62 22.13
C SER A 170 -28.61 -41.99 21.44
N VAL A 171 -29.77 -42.65 21.46
CA VAL A 171 -30.96 -42.18 20.73
C VAL A 171 -31.87 -41.26 21.56
N ASP A 172 -31.72 -41.27 22.89
CA ASP A 172 -32.55 -40.46 23.81
C ASP A 172 -31.75 -39.39 24.60
N LEU A 173 -30.55 -39.00 24.13
CA LEU A 173 -29.82 -37.91 24.77
C LEU A 173 -30.33 -36.53 24.32
N PRO A 174 -30.50 -35.56 25.25
CA PRO A 174 -30.90 -34.20 24.91
C PRO A 174 -29.79 -33.47 24.13
N ASP A 175 -30.19 -32.56 23.22
CA ASP A 175 -29.28 -31.84 22.30
C ASP A 175 -28.28 -30.89 23.01
N ASP A 176 -28.49 -30.60 24.30
CA ASP A 176 -27.57 -29.78 25.09
C ASP A 176 -26.43 -30.65 25.65
N PRO A 177 -25.16 -30.41 25.23
CA PRO A 177 -24.02 -31.22 25.63
C PRO A 177 -23.72 -31.18 27.14
N ALA A 178 -24.17 -30.15 27.86
CA ALA A 178 -23.98 -30.07 29.31
C ALA A 178 -24.90 -31.04 30.07
N ASP A 179 -26.16 -31.16 29.65
CA ASP A 179 -27.14 -32.06 30.27
C ASP A 179 -26.87 -33.53 29.92
N ALA A 180 -26.39 -33.79 28.70
CA ALA A 180 -25.95 -35.12 28.27
C ALA A 180 -24.79 -35.68 29.12
N LEU A 181 -23.86 -34.82 29.53
CA LEU A 181 -22.74 -35.20 30.39
C LEU A 181 -23.16 -35.45 31.84
N ALA A 182 -24.15 -34.71 32.34
CA ALA A 182 -24.66 -34.90 33.70
C ALA A 182 -25.36 -36.27 33.87
N LEU A 183 -26.20 -36.67 32.91
CA LEU A 183 -26.89 -37.97 32.92
C LEU A 183 -25.94 -39.17 32.80
N LEU A 184 -24.85 -39.02 32.02
CA LEU A 184 -23.82 -40.06 31.91
C LEU A 184 -23.00 -40.23 33.20
N HIS A 185 -22.86 -39.16 33.99
CA HIS A 185 -22.16 -39.23 35.28
C HIS A 185 -23.01 -39.89 36.36
N GLU A 186 -24.32 -39.61 36.38
CA GLU A 186 -25.28 -40.19 37.35
C GLU A 186 -25.49 -41.69 37.12
N SER A 187 -25.59 -42.13 35.86
CA SER A 187 -25.72 -43.55 35.49
C SER A 187 -24.45 -44.37 35.74
N ALA A 188 -23.27 -43.74 35.72
CA ALA A 188 -22.00 -44.40 36.05
C ALA A 188 -21.83 -44.65 37.55
N GLU A 189 -22.46 -43.85 38.43
CA GLU A 189 -22.43 -44.05 39.89
C GLU A 189 -23.39 -45.14 40.37
N GLU A 190 -24.51 -45.38 39.69
CA GLU A 190 -25.44 -46.49 40.02
C GLU A 190 -24.85 -47.89 39.72
N LEU A 191 -23.76 -47.96 38.96
CA LEU A 191 -23.08 -49.21 38.57
C LEU A 191 -21.88 -49.57 39.47
N THR A 192 -21.61 -48.79 40.51
CA THR A 192 -20.59 -49.09 41.55
C THR A 192 -21.22 -49.40 42.90
#